data_AF-B0XEN4-F1
#
_entry.id   AF-B0XEN4-F1
#
_cell.length_a   1.000
_cell.length_b   1.000
_cell.length_c   1.000
_cell.angle_alpha   90.00
_cell.angle_beta   90.00
_cell.angle_gamma   90.00
#
_symmetry.space_group_name_H-M   'P 1'
#
loop_
_entity.id
_entity.type
_entity.pdbx_description
1 polymer ?
#
loop_
_entity_poly.entity_id
_entity_poly.type
_entity_poly.pdbx_seq_one_letter_code
_entity_poly.pdbx_strand_id
1 'polypeptide(L)'
;MVTYKSLLAVLGLLLIGVHSGNASTVEDQMRDLQLRLEQMFEEQGTQIKQLTVEMNQLKQTVERLSGIVQNVDQSMKIVESNHDIVMRNLTHVTDQSNEIMVNQQFCANHDRLRDLYFELLPRCEDPTVPPVTTQQPPTPPVDPNVYQSCAAAPPISGVYNLVLRDNIVFQGYCEQNLVGGGWLVFQTRFDGSVDFNRSWAEYRDGFGDPSGEHWLGLKYLNQLTTLKSAHLLIDMEDYALNNEYAYYSGFVVGPEQSYYSINSVGNLHG
;
A
#
# COMPACT_ATOMS: atom_id res chain seq x y z
N MET A 1 -44.30 -27.23 -6.10
CA MET A 1 -45.34 -28.13 -5.54
C MET A 1 -45.95 -27.45 -4.32
N VAL A 2 -47.10 -26.79 -4.50
CA VAL A 2 -48.05 -26.55 -3.41
C VAL A 2 -49.42 -26.91 -3.98
N THR A 3 -49.83 -28.15 -3.69
CA THR A 3 -51.17 -28.67 -3.94
C THR A 3 -52.14 -28.04 -2.95
N TYR A 4 -53.09 -27.24 -3.42
CA TYR A 4 -54.27 -26.89 -2.62
C TYR A 4 -55.25 -28.06 -2.69
N LYS A 5 -55.32 -28.80 -1.59
CA LYS A 5 -56.31 -29.85 -1.34
C LYS A 5 -57.53 -29.17 -0.70
N SER A 6 -58.70 -29.49 -1.26
CA SER A 6 -60.03 -29.40 -0.61
C SER A 6 -60.74 -28.05 -0.62
N LEU A 7 -61.47 -27.79 -1.71
CA LEU A 7 -62.77 -27.11 -1.64
C LEU A 7 -63.79 -28.15 -1.14
N LEU A 8 -64.34 -27.96 0.05
CA LEU A 8 -65.45 -28.77 0.58
C LEU A 8 -66.45 -27.81 1.21
N ALA A 9 -67.24 -27.15 0.35
CA ALA A 9 -68.49 -26.52 0.74
C ALA A 9 -69.52 -27.64 0.95
N VAL A 10 -69.58 -28.18 2.17
CA VAL A 10 -70.62 -29.14 2.55
C VAL A 10 -71.93 -28.38 2.72
N LEU A 11 -72.89 -28.67 1.84
CA LEU A 11 -74.30 -28.33 1.99
C LEU A 11 -74.83 -28.78 3.36
N GLY A 12 -75.47 -27.86 4.07
CA GLY A 12 -76.11 -28.12 5.37
C GLY A 12 -77.47 -27.43 5.49
N LEU A 13 -78.47 -28.02 4.82
CA LEU A 13 -79.89 -28.16 5.20
C LEU A 13 -80.81 -26.93 5.31
N LEU A 14 -81.85 -26.98 4.45
CA LEU A 14 -83.21 -26.48 4.70
C LEU A 14 -83.68 -26.79 6.13
N LEU A 15 -84.18 -25.78 6.84
CA LEU A 15 -85.24 -25.96 7.83
C LEU A 15 -86.36 -24.92 7.60
N ILE A 16 -87.56 -25.46 7.68
CA ILE A 16 -88.87 -24.90 7.39
C ILE A 16 -89.21 -23.77 8.38
N GLY A 17 -89.93 -22.75 7.91
CA GLY A 17 -90.19 -21.53 8.67
C GLY A 17 -91.15 -21.68 9.86
N VAL A 18 -90.98 -20.79 10.85
CA VAL A 18 -92.01 -20.28 11.77
C VAL A 18 -91.68 -18.82 12.10
N HIS A 19 -92.66 -17.93 11.91
CA HIS A 19 -92.60 -16.49 12.24
C HIS A 19 -92.61 -16.24 13.75
N SER A 20 -91.84 -15.26 14.25
CA SER A 20 -92.26 -14.24 15.25
C SER A 20 -91.07 -13.61 16.02
N GLY A 21 -90.76 -12.35 15.72
CA GLY A 21 -90.56 -11.34 16.79
C GLY A 21 -89.15 -10.79 17.08
N ASN A 22 -88.05 -11.55 16.92
CA ASN A 22 -86.68 -11.06 17.21
C ASN A 22 -85.60 -11.68 16.30
N ALA A 23 -85.99 -12.44 15.28
CA ALA A 23 -85.10 -13.27 14.46
C ALA A 23 -84.45 -12.54 13.26
N SER A 24 -85.05 -11.44 12.78
CA SER A 24 -84.50 -10.67 11.65
C SER A 24 -83.11 -10.11 11.96
N THR A 25 -82.86 -9.68 13.20
CA THR A 25 -81.61 -9.02 13.59
C THR A 25 -80.41 -9.98 13.62
N VAL A 26 -80.62 -11.26 13.96
CA VAL A 26 -79.54 -12.26 14.08
C VAL A 26 -79.19 -12.85 12.71
N GLU A 27 -80.18 -13.12 11.87
CA GLU A 27 -79.94 -13.56 10.49
C GLU A 27 -79.23 -12.48 9.66
N ASP A 28 -79.61 -11.21 9.85
CA ASP A 28 -78.94 -10.07 9.20
C ASP A 28 -77.49 -9.91 9.69
N GLN A 29 -77.25 -10.06 10.99
CA GLN A 29 -75.88 -10.06 11.55
C GLN A 29 -75.03 -11.23 11.03
N MET A 30 -75.61 -12.41 10.87
CA MET A 30 -74.88 -13.57 10.34
C MET A 30 -74.54 -13.41 8.86
N ARG A 31 -75.43 -12.78 8.07
CA ARG A 31 -75.13 -12.39 6.68
C ARG A 31 -74.04 -11.32 6.57
N ASP A 32 -74.06 -10.31 7.43
CA ASP A 32 -73.00 -9.28 7.47
C ASP A 32 -71.63 -9.89 7.82
N LEU A 33 -71.59 -10.81 8.79
CA LEU A 33 -70.36 -11.53 9.15
C LEU A 33 -69.84 -12.40 8.00
N GLN A 34 -70.73 -13.08 7.27
CA GLN A 34 -70.35 -13.87 6.09
C GLN A 34 -69.76 -12.99 4.99
N LEU A 35 -70.39 -11.85 4.68
CA LEU A 35 -69.91 -10.91 3.67
C LEU A 35 -68.54 -10.33 4.04
N ARG A 36 -68.32 -9.95 5.30
CA ARG A 36 -67.02 -9.46 5.77
C ARG A 36 -65.94 -10.54 5.69
N LEU A 37 -66.30 -11.78 6.00
CA LEU A 37 -65.38 -12.91 5.89
C LEU A 37 -64.97 -13.15 4.43
N GLU A 38 -65.92 -13.15 3.50
CA GLU A 38 -65.65 -13.27 2.06
C GLU A 38 -64.78 -12.11 1.56
N GLN A 39 -65.08 -10.88 1.96
CA GLN A 39 -64.31 -9.70 1.58
C GLN A 39 -62.87 -9.76 2.11
N MET A 40 -62.67 -10.18 3.37
CA MET A 40 -61.32 -10.41 3.91
C MET A 40 -60.56 -11.50 3.15
N PHE A 41 -61.23 -12.60 2.77
CA PHE A 41 -60.60 -13.66 1.99
C PHE A 41 -60.20 -13.19 0.59
N GLU A 42 -61.03 -12.38 -0.05
CA GLU A 42 -60.75 -11.84 -1.38
C GLU A 42 -59.60 -10.82 -1.34
N GLU A 43 -59.60 -9.92 -0.35
CA GLU A 43 -58.52 -8.95 -0.13
C GLU A 43 -57.18 -9.65 0.14
N GLN A 44 -57.14 -10.60 1.08
CA GLN A 44 -55.93 -11.39 1.33
C GLN A 44 -55.50 -12.19 0.10
N GLY A 45 -56.45 -12.73 -0.67
CA GLY A 45 -56.18 -13.42 -1.93
C GLY A 45 -55.49 -12.52 -2.96
N THR A 46 -55.88 -11.25 -3.07
CA THR A 46 -55.21 -10.29 -3.95
C THR A 46 -53.80 -9.93 -3.47
N GLN A 47 -53.62 -9.72 -2.16
CA GLN A 47 -52.31 -9.43 -1.56
C GLN A 47 -51.32 -10.58 -1.78
N ILE A 48 -51.76 -11.83 -1.59
CA ILE A 48 -50.92 -13.02 -1.83
C ILE A 48 -50.50 -13.10 -3.30
N LYS A 49 -51.40 -12.81 -4.24
CA LYS A 49 -51.07 -12.77 -5.67
C LYS A 49 -50.03 -11.70 -5.98
N GLN A 50 -50.21 -10.50 -5.44
CA GLN A 50 -49.27 -9.39 -5.61
C GLN A 50 -47.88 -9.75 -5.06
N LEU A 51 -47.81 -10.27 -3.84
CA LEU A 51 -46.56 -10.71 -3.22
C LEU A 51 -45.86 -11.82 -4.03
N THR A 52 -46.63 -12.72 -4.63
CA THR A 52 -46.09 -13.77 -5.52
C THR A 52 -45.44 -13.16 -6.78
N VAL A 53 -46.03 -12.12 -7.35
CA VAL A 53 -45.46 -11.41 -8.51
C VAL A 53 -44.16 -10.71 -8.12
N GLU A 54 -44.14 -9.98 -7.00
CA GLU A 54 -42.94 -9.29 -6.51
C GLU A 54 -41.82 -10.27 -6.17
N MET A 55 -42.14 -11.40 -5.53
CA MET A 55 -41.16 -12.46 -5.23
C MET A 55 -40.53 -13.03 -6.52
N ASN A 56 -41.32 -13.19 -7.57
CA ASN A 56 -40.81 -13.65 -8.87
C ASN A 56 -39.92 -12.59 -9.55
N GLN A 57 -40.29 -11.31 -9.46
CA GLN A 57 -39.46 -10.21 -9.97
C GLN A 57 -38.13 -10.10 -9.21
N LEU A 58 -38.17 -10.24 -7.89
CA LEU A 58 -36.97 -10.24 -7.05
C LEU A 58 -36.07 -11.42 -7.42
N LYS A 59 -36.64 -12.62 -7.60
CA LYS A 59 -35.88 -13.81 -8.06
C LYS A 59 -35.16 -13.54 -9.38
N GLN A 60 -35.86 -12.99 -10.38
CA GLN A 60 -35.25 -12.64 -11.66
C GLN A 60 -34.13 -11.61 -11.53
N THR A 61 -34.30 -10.64 -10.63
CA THR A 61 -33.28 -9.63 -10.34
C THR A 61 -32.03 -10.26 -9.74
N VAL A 62 -32.19 -11.20 -8.80
CA VAL A 62 -31.07 -11.95 -8.21
C VAL A 62 -30.35 -12.80 -9.25
N GLU A 63 -31.08 -13.48 -10.14
CA GLU A 63 -30.48 -14.25 -11.24
C GLU A 63 -29.67 -13.35 -12.20
N ARG A 64 -30.20 -12.16 -12.53
CA ARG A 64 -29.49 -11.17 -13.35
C ARG A 64 -28.23 -10.65 -12.66
N LEU A 65 -28.32 -10.32 -11.37
CA LEU A 65 -27.17 -9.88 -10.58
C LEU A 65 -26.08 -10.96 -10.50
N SER A 66 -26.47 -12.22 -10.33
CA SER A 66 -25.55 -13.36 -10.36
C SER A 66 -24.75 -13.42 -11.66
N GLY A 67 -25.41 -13.24 -12.82
CA GLY A 67 -24.73 -13.17 -14.11
C GLY A 67 -23.76 -11.98 -14.23
N ILE A 68 -24.11 -10.82 -13.67
CA ILE A 68 -23.21 -9.66 -13.63
C ILE A 68 -21.97 -9.97 -12.77
N VAL A 69 -22.16 -10.57 -11.59
CA VAL A 69 -21.04 -10.94 -10.70
C VAL A 69 -20.08 -11.91 -11.41
N GLN A 70 -20.60 -12.90 -12.13
CA GLN A 70 -19.77 -13.84 -12.90
C GLN A 70 -18.97 -13.12 -14.01
N ASN A 71 -19.58 -12.17 -14.71
CA ASN A 71 -18.89 -11.39 -15.74
C ASN A 71 -17.79 -10.50 -15.15
N VAL A 72 -18.04 -9.91 -13.98
CA VAL A 72 -17.04 -9.11 -13.25
C VAL A 72 -15.88 -9.99 -12.78
N ASP A 73 -16.17 -11.16 -12.21
CA ASP A 73 -15.15 -12.14 -11.79
C ASP A 73 -14.25 -12.57 -12.97
N GLN A 74 -14.86 -12.84 -14.13
CA GLN A 74 -14.10 -13.18 -15.34
C GLN A 74 -13.26 -12.01 -15.84
N SER A 75 -13.78 -10.78 -15.76
CA SER A 75 -13.04 -9.58 -16.15
C SER A 75 -11.86 -9.32 -15.21
N MET A 76 -12.04 -9.53 -13.90
CA MET A 76 -11.01 -9.40 -12.87
C MET A 76 -9.84 -10.33 -13.16
N LYS A 77 -10.09 -11.61 -13.47
CA LYS A 77 -9.06 -12.59 -13.83
C LYS A 77 -8.23 -12.18 -15.05
N ILE A 78 -8.86 -11.54 -16.05
CA ILE A 78 -8.15 -11.02 -17.23
C ILE A 78 -7.25 -9.84 -16.82
N VAL A 79 -7.74 -8.94 -15.96
CA VAL A 79 -6.96 -7.82 -15.46
C VAL A 79 -5.76 -8.30 -14.64
N GLU A 80 -5.94 -9.28 -13.76
CA GLU A 80 -4.85 -9.92 -13.00
C GLU A 80 -3.80 -10.53 -13.94
N SER A 81 -4.24 -11.30 -14.95
CA SER A 81 -3.32 -11.87 -15.93
C SER A 81 -2.57 -10.81 -16.74
N ASN A 82 -3.23 -9.71 -17.10
CA ASN A 82 -2.58 -8.61 -17.81
C ASN A 82 -1.59 -7.88 -16.92
N HIS A 83 -1.93 -7.67 -15.64
CA HIS A 83 -1.05 -7.08 -14.65
C HIS A 83 0.24 -7.90 -14.50
N ASP A 84 0.14 -9.22 -14.37
CA ASP A 84 1.31 -10.11 -14.30
C ASP A 84 2.23 -9.97 -15.53
N ILE A 85 1.65 -9.83 -16.73
CA ILE A 85 2.41 -9.64 -17.97
C ILE A 85 3.10 -8.27 -17.97
N VAL A 86 2.38 -7.22 -17.58
CA VAL A 86 2.93 -5.86 -17.50
C VAL A 86 4.07 -5.81 -16.51
N MET A 87 3.91 -6.41 -15.33
CA MET A 87 4.96 -6.46 -14.31
C MET A 87 6.20 -7.18 -14.82
N ARG A 88 6.06 -8.36 -15.45
CA ARG A 88 7.22 -9.07 -16.04
C ARG A 88 7.93 -8.25 -17.11
N ASN A 89 7.17 -7.60 -17.99
CA ASN A 89 7.74 -6.75 -19.03
C ASN A 89 8.45 -5.53 -18.43
N LEU A 90 7.86 -4.92 -17.41
CA LEU A 90 8.45 -3.78 -16.71
C LEU A 90 9.74 -4.19 -16.00
N THR A 91 9.75 -5.32 -15.29
CA THR A 91 10.99 -5.87 -14.69
C THR A 91 12.08 -6.02 -15.73
N HIS A 92 11.77 -6.62 -16.89
CA HIS A 92 12.74 -6.78 -17.95
C HIS A 92 13.26 -5.45 -18.51
N VAL A 93 12.38 -4.46 -18.69
CA VAL A 93 12.80 -3.11 -19.14
C VAL A 93 13.66 -2.41 -18.08
N THR A 94 13.29 -2.52 -16.80
CA THR A 94 14.06 -1.98 -15.69
C THR A 94 15.45 -2.62 -15.60
N ASP A 95 15.54 -3.94 -15.71
CA ASP A 95 16.81 -4.68 -15.72
C ASP A 95 17.70 -4.23 -16.89
N GLN A 96 17.14 -4.14 -18.10
CA GLN A 96 17.87 -3.62 -19.27
C GLN A 96 18.30 -2.16 -19.10
N SER A 97 17.43 -1.33 -18.53
CA SER A 97 17.74 0.07 -18.26
C SER A 97 18.89 0.19 -17.24
N ASN A 98 18.89 -0.65 -16.20
CA ASN A 98 19.95 -0.71 -15.21
C ASN A 98 21.28 -1.16 -15.85
N GLU A 99 21.27 -2.16 -16.72
CA GLU A 99 22.47 -2.55 -17.48
C GLU A 99 23.00 -1.42 -18.36
N ILE A 100 22.11 -0.68 -19.05
CA ILE A 100 22.49 0.47 -19.87
C ILE A 100 23.07 1.58 -18.99
N MET A 101 22.45 1.88 -17.86
CA MET A 101 22.90 2.91 -16.92
C MET A 101 24.28 2.58 -16.36
N VAL A 102 24.53 1.32 -15.97
CA VAL A 102 25.85 0.86 -15.51
C VAL A 102 26.89 0.99 -16.61
N ASN A 103 26.56 0.62 -17.86
CA ASN A 103 27.46 0.79 -18.99
C ASN A 103 27.74 2.27 -19.31
N GLN A 104 26.74 3.14 -19.22
CA GLN A 104 26.90 4.59 -19.38
C GLN A 104 27.76 5.20 -18.27
N GLN A 105 27.62 4.75 -17.02
CA GLN A 105 28.48 5.15 -15.91
C GLN A 105 29.95 4.79 -16.17
N PHE A 106 30.21 3.64 -16.79
CA PHE A 106 31.57 3.23 -17.17
C PHE A 106 32.15 4.11 -18.30
N CYS A 107 31.33 4.48 -19.30
CA CYS A 107 31.74 5.33 -20.41
C CYS A 107 31.83 6.82 -20.05
N ALA A 108 31.07 7.29 -19.06
CA ALA A 108 31.03 8.69 -18.63
C ALA A 108 32.02 9.03 -17.49
N ASN A 109 32.80 8.05 -17.01
CA ASN A 109 33.71 8.25 -15.89
C ASN A 109 34.97 9.04 -16.31
N HIS A 110 34.78 10.34 -16.54
CA HIS A 110 35.83 11.30 -16.79
C HIS A 110 36.86 11.33 -15.64
N ASP A 111 36.44 11.07 -14.40
CA ASP A 111 37.35 11.01 -13.26
C ASP A 111 38.32 9.83 -13.34
N ARG A 112 37.86 8.66 -13.80
CA ARG A 112 38.72 7.49 -14.01
C ARG A 112 39.71 7.70 -15.17
N LEU A 113 39.28 8.37 -16.24
CA LEU A 113 40.17 8.81 -17.32
C LEU A 113 41.14 9.90 -16.88
N ARG A 114 40.70 10.82 -16.03
CA ARG A 114 41.51 11.89 -15.43
C ARG A 114 42.59 11.30 -14.51
N ASP A 115 42.25 10.31 -13.69
CA ASP A 115 43.20 9.65 -12.78
C ASP A 115 44.22 8.81 -13.57
N LEU A 116 43.79 8.08 -14.61
CA LEU A 116 44.70 7.41 -15.55
C LEU A 116 45.61 8.40 -16.28
N TYR A 117 45.10 9.56 -16.68
CA TYR A 117 45.89 10.64 -17.26
C TYR A 117 46.96 11.14 -16.28
N PHE A 118 46.61 11.34 -15.00
CA PHE A 118 47.57 11.74 -13.97
C PHE A 118 48.57 10.64 -13.58
N GLU A 119 48.24 9.36 -13.75
CA GLU A 119 49.18 8.24 -13.61
C GLU A 119 50.17 8.12 -14.77
N LEU A 120 49.74 8.46 -15.98
CA LEU A 120 50.56 8.39 -17.20
C LEU A 120 51.48 9.61 -17.37
N LEU A 121 51.25 10.70 -16.62
CA LEU A 121 52.16 11.84 -16.59
C LEU A 121 53.45 11.46 -15.84
N PRO A 122 54.64 11.68 -16.43
CA PRO A 122 55.90 11.40 -15.76
C PRO A 122 56.03 12.29 -14.52
N ARG A 123 56.09 11.65 -13.34
CA ARG A 123 56.37 12.33 -12.09
C ARG A 123 57.79 12.90 -12.16
N CYS A 124 57.90 14.23 -12.12
CA CYS A 124 59.19 14.86 -11.90
C CYS A 124 59.56 14.62 -10.42
N GLU A 125 60.52 13.74 -10.16
CA GLU A 125 61.12 13.62 -8.83
C GLU A 125 61.90 14.91 -8.54
N ASP A 126 61.38 15.70 -7.60
CA ASP A 126 62.14 16.78 -6.96
C ASP A 126 63.13 16.14 -5.97
N PRO A 127 64.46 16.29 -6.14
CA PRO A 127 65.45 15.66 -5.28
C PRO A 127 65.48 16.19 -3.84
N THR A 128 64.65 17.19 -3.49
CA THR A 128 64.74 17.90 -2.22
C THR A 128 63.64 17.59 -1.21
N VAL A 129 62.65 16.75 -1.55
CA VAL A 129 61.57 16.40 -0.63
C VAL A 129 61.81 15.00 -0.04
N PRO A 130 62.07 14.86 1.27
CA PRO A 130 62.15 13.54 1.89
C PRO A 130 60.81 12.81 1.76
N PRO A 131 60.79 11.47 1.66
CA PRO A 131 59.57 10.73 1.42
C PRO A 131 58.58 11.01 2.55
N VAL A 132 57.43 11.59 2.20
CA VAL A 132 56.26 11.59 3.07
C VAL A 132 55.85 10.13 3.17
N THR A 133 56.29 9.47 4.23
CA THR A 133 55.73 8.19 4.64
C THR A 133 54.29 8.46 5.02
N THR A 134 53.36 8.26 4.08
CA THR A 134 51.95 8.00 4.42
C THR A 134 51.87 6.64 5.07
N GLN A 135 52.41 6.52 6.29
CA GLN A 135 51.86 5.63 7.29
C GLN A 135 50.63 6.35 7.84
N GLN A 136 49.54 6.28 7.09
CA GLN A 136 48.25 6.23 7.76
C GLN A 136 48.29 4.90 8.52
N PRO A 137 48.20 4.90 9.86
CA PRO A 137 48.13 3.64 10.60
C PRO A 137 46.98 2.84 9.99
N PRO A 138 47.14 1.53 9.72
CA PRO A 138 45.98 0.70 9.51
C PRO A 138 45.25 0.71 10.84
N THR A 139 44.23 1.57 10.98
CA THR A 139 43.14 1.25 11.87
C THR A 139 42.73 -0.17 11.50
N PRO A 140 42.69 -1.10 12.46
CA PRO A 140 42.30 -2.48 12.18
C PRO A 140 40.98 -2.46 11.41
N PRO A 141 40.74 -3.40 10.48
CA PRO A 141 39.47 -3.47 9.78
C PRO A 141 38.39 -3.54 10.86
N VAL A 142 37.66 -2.43 11.01
CA VAL A 142 36.31 -2.44 11.58
C VAL A 142 35.64 -3.56 10.79
N ASP A 143 35.18 -4.59 11.50
CA ASP A 143 34.55 -5.82 11.00
C ASP A 143 34.17 -5.74 9.50
N PRO A 144 34.61 -6.68 8.64
CA PRO A 144 34.37 -6.63 7.19
C PRO A 144 32.90 -6.44 6.77
N ASN A 145 31.94 -6.60 7.69
CA ASN A 145 30.52 -6.39 7.46
C ASN A 145 29.96 -5.05 7.97
N VAL A 146 30.81 -4.08 8.31
CA VAL A 146 30.42 -2.77 8.85
C VAL A 146 30.92 -1.63 7.96
N TYR A 147 30.01 -0.79 7.48
CA TYR A 147 30.28 0.22 6.45
C TYR A 147 30.15 1.64 6.99
N GLN A 148 30.90 2.57 6.40
CA GLN A 148 30.86 4.00 6.78
C GLN A 148 29.62 4.73 6.21
N SER A 149 29.01 4.19 5.17
CA SER A 149 27.83 4.74 4.48
C SER A 149 27.29 3.72 3.49
N CYS A 150 26.04 3.89 3.04
CA CYS A 150 25.47 3.05 1.98
C CYS A 150 26.25 3.13 0.66
N ALA A 151 26.85 4.28 0.33
CA ALA A 151 27.75 4.40 -0.83
C ALA A 151 29.03 3.54 -0.74
N ALA A 152 29.39 3.07 0.47
CA ALA A 152 30.54 2.17 0.68
C ALA A 152 30.11 0.71 0.87
N ALA A 153 28.80 0.43 0.95
CA ALA A 153 28.26 -0.92 1.02
C ALA A 153 28.27 -1.58 -0.37
N PRO A 154 28.13 -2.91 -0.45
CA PRO A 154 27.96 -3.61 -1.72
C PRO A 154 26.82 -3.01 -2.56
N PRO A 155 26.92 -3.04 -3.90
CA PRO A 155 25.93 -2.46 -4.81
C PRO A 155 24.69 -3.37 -4.96
N ILE A 156 24.13 -3.81 -3.83
CA ILE A 156 22.93 -4.64 -3.73
C ILE A 156 22.07 -4.00 -2.63
N SER A 157 20.78 -3.75 -2.90
CA SER A 157 19.90 -3.18 -1.88
C SER A 157 19.67 -4.16 -0.73
N GLY A 158 19.65 -3.65 0.50
CA GLY A 158 19.48 -4.50 1.69
C GLY A 158 19.87 -3.83 3.00
N VAL A 159 19.76 -4.59 4.09
CA VAL A 159 20.11 -4.12 5.43
C VAL A 159 21.59 -4.34 5.70
N TYR A 160 22.28 -3.27 6.10
CA TYR A 160 23.71 -3.27 6.40
C TYR A 160 23.97 -2.68 7.78
N ASN A 161 25.08 -3.08 8.39
CA ASN A 161 25.59 -2.43 9.60
C ASN A 161 26.39 -1.18 9.19
N LEU A 162 25.97 -0.02 9.70
CA LEU A 162 26.55 1.27 9.40
C LEU A 162 27.14 1.90 10.66
N VAL A 163 28.22 2.67 10.51
CA VAL A 163 28.90 3.36 11.63
C VAL A 163 28.56 4.84 11.65
N LEU A 164 28.18 5.34 12.82
CA LEU A 164 28.09 6.77 13.14
C LEU A 164 29.38 7.30 13.78
N ARG A 165 29.46 8.62 13.93
CA ARG A 165 30.59 9.37 14.50
C ARG A 165 31.15 8.81 15.80
N ASP A 166 30.29 8.30 16.68
CA ASP A 166 30.68 7.81 18.02
C ASP A 166 31.01 6.30 18.03
N ASN A 167 31.36 5.74 16.87
CA ASN A 167 31.50 4.30 16.63
C ASN A 167 30.24 3.50 16.99
N ILE A 168 29.08 4.17 17.01
CA ILE A 168 27.79 3.52 17.18
C ILE A 168 27.45 2.82 15.87
N VAL A 169 27.32 1.50 15.96
CA VAL A 169 26.86 0.67 14.84
C VAL A 169 25.34 0.58 14.88
N PHE A 170 24.69 0.82 13.75
CA PHE A 170 23.25 0.66 13.60
C PHE A 170 22.92 -0.09 12.30
N GLN A 171 21.75 -0.72 12.24
CA GLN A 171 21.25 -1.34 11.02
C GLN A 171 20.46 -0.31 10.22
N GLY A 172 20.82 -0.16 8.94
CA GLY A 172 20.12 0.71 8.01
C GLY A 172 19.90 0.00 6.68
N TYR A 173 18.81 0.33 6.00
CA TYR A 173 18.56 -0.17 4.66
C TYR A 173 19.26 0.73 3.64
N CYS A 174 20.13 0.13 2.84
CA CYS A 174 20.81 0.79 1.75
C CYS A 174 20.06 0.49 0.45
N GLU A 175 19.56 1.53 -0.21
CA GLU A 175 18.98 1.45 -1.54
C GLU A 175 20.08 1.76 -2.57
N GLN A 176 20.37 0.77 -3.41
CA GLN A 176 21.49 0.79 -4.36
C GLN A 176 21.05 0.91 -5.82
N ASN A 177 19.77 0.70 -6.12
CA ASN A 177 19.24 0.72 -7.48
C ASN A 177 18.62 2.08 -7.84
N LEU A 178 18.14 2.82 -6.85
CA LEU A 178 17.50 4.13 -7.06
C LEU A 178 18.55 5.23 -7.25
N VAL A 179 18.41 6.04 -8.32
CA VAL A 179 19.15 7.29 -8.57
C VAL A 179 20.64 7.19 -8.22
N GLY A 180 21.37 6.29 -8.88
CA GLY A 180 22.81 6.12 -8.71
C GLY A 180 23.26 5.39 -7.42
N GLY A 181 22.31 4.96 -6.58
CA GLY A 181 22.56 4.17 -5.38
C GLY A 181 23.24 4.93 -4.25
N GLY A 182 23.58 4.20 -3.19
CA GLY A 182 24.23 4.74 -2.00
C GLY A 182 23.29 5.45 -1.03
N TRP A 183 21.98 5.25 -1.17
CA TRP A 183 20.96 5.91 -0.37
C TRP A 183 20.72 5.16 0.93
N LEU A 184 20.76 5.87 2.05
CA LEU A 184 20.26 5.35 3.33
C LEU A 184 18.78 5.68 3.44
N VAL A 185 17.94 4.65 3.47
CA VAL A 185 16.50 4.79 3.71
C VAL A 185 16.29 5.05 5.19
N PHE A 186 15.73 6.20 5.53
CA PHE A 186 15.41 6.55 6.91
C PHE A 186 13.93 6.43 7.25
N GLN A 187 13.07 6.34 6.23
CA GLN A 187 11.65 6.12 6.35
C GLN A 187 11.19 5.32 5.13
N THR A 188 10.30 4.34 5.34
CA THR A 188 9.57 3.71 4.24
C THR A 188 8.17 3.28 4.68
N ARG A 189 7.22 3.34 3.74
CA ARG A 189 5.80 3.03 3.89
C ARG A 189 5.31 2.36 2.62
N PHE A 190 4.64 1.22 2.72
CA PHE A 190 4.08 0.52 1.56
C PHE A 190 2.83 -0.31 1.88
N ASP A 191 2.74 -0.98 3.03
CA ASP A 191 1.64 -1.90 3.36
C ASP A 191 0.86 -1.54 4.64
N GLY A 192 1.35 -0.59 5.44
CA GLY A 192 0.76 -0.22 6.72
C GLY A 192 0.96 -1.25 7.83
N SER A 193 1.92 -2.16 7.70
CA SER A 193 2.28 -3.13 8.74
C SER A 193 2.81 -2.49 10.02
N VAL A 194 3.30 -1.25 9.95
CA VAL A 194 3.82 -0.51 11.11
C VAL A 194 2.97 0.72 11.40
N ASP A 195 2.54 0.84 12.66
CA ASP A 195 1.88 2.03 13.17
C ASP A 195 2.89 3.19 13.28
N PHE A 196 2.56 4.34 12.71
CA PHE A 196 3.37 5.56 12.77
C PHE A 196 2.78 6.59 13.74
N ASN A 197 1.64 6.32 14.38
CA ASN A 197 1.12 7.14 15.46
C ASN A 197 1.88 6.84 16.77
N ARG A 198 3.11 7.33 16.84
CA ARG A 198 4.09 6.99 17.89
C ARG A 198 4.41 8.16 18.81
N SER A 199 4.94 7.83 19.99
CA SER A 199 5.41 8.83 20.95
C SER A 199 6.65 9.58 20.45
N TRP A 200 6.94 10.74 21.07
CA TRP A 200 8.16 11.49 20.79
C TRP A 200 9.44 10.66 20.98
N ALA A 201 9.49 9.85 22.04
CA ALA A 201 10.65 9.01 22.33
C ALA A 201 10.88 7.97 21.22
N GLU A 202 9.82 7.37 20.69
CA GLU A 202 9.90 6.44 19.57
C GLU A 202 10.33 7.14 18.27
N TYR A 203 9.83 8.34 17.97
CA TYR A 203 10.32 9.12 16.82
C TYR A 203 11.77 9.55 16.96
N ARG A 204 12.21 9.86 18.19
CA ARG A 204 13.60 10.15 18.50
C ARG A 204 14.50 8.95 18.26
N ASP A 205 14.10 7.79 18.78
CA ASP A 205 14.92 6.58 18.86
C ASP A 205 14.82 5.65 17.64
N GLY A 206 13.73 5.73 16.88
CA GLY A 206 13.42 4.85 15.76
C GLY A 206 12.43 3.74 16.11
N PHE A 207 11.72 3.23 15.09
CA PHE A 207 10.79 2.10 15.21
C PHE A 207 10.59 1.39 13.86
N GLY A 208 10.08 0.16 13.89
CA GLY A 208 9.92 -0.69 12.70
C GLY A 208 11.15 -1.54 12.40
N ASP A 209 11.16 -2.16 11.22
CA ASP A 209 12.25 -3.02 10.75
C ASP A 209 12.88 -2.41 9.49
N PRO A 210 14.21 -2.17 9.44
CA PRO A 210 14.88 -1.67 8.25
C PRO A 210 14.59 -2.47 6.97
N SER A 211 14.27 -3.76 7.07
CA SER A 211 13.88 -4.61 5.94
C SER A 211 12.42 -4.43 5.48
N GLY A 212 11.61 -3.65 6.20
CA GLY A 212 10.21 -3.35 5.91
C GLY A 212 9.85 -1.90 6.28
N GLU A 213 8.59 -1.65 6.69
CA GLU A 213 8.18 -0.30 7.11
C GLU A 213 8.92 0.12 8.39
N HIS A 214 9.53 1.31 8.36
CA HIS A 214 10.27 1.80 9.52
C HIS A 214 10.47 3.31 9.51
N TRP A 215 10.90 3.79 10.67
CA TRP A 215 11.44 5.11 10.91
C TRP A 215 12.79 4.94 11.62
N LEU A 216 13.88 5.41 10.99
CA LEU A 216 15.23 5.22 11.50
C LEU A 216 15.45 5.89 12.86
N GLY A 217 14.87 7.07 13.07
CA GLY A 217 14.99 7.85 14.31
C GLY A 217 15.67 9.21 14.10
N LEU A 218 15.09 10.25 14.72
CA LEU A 218 15.56 11.63 14.58
C LEU A 218 16.98 11.84 15.12
N LYS A 219 17.39 11.09 16.15
CA LYS A 219 18.77 11.16 16.68
C LYS A 219 19.81 10.76 15.63
N TYR A 220 19.50 9.74 14.81
CA TYR A 220 20.38 9.29 13.73
C TYR A 220 20.38 10.31 12.60
N LEU A 221 19.21 10.80 12.19
CA LEU A 221 19.07 11.81 11.15
C LEU A 221 19.85 13.09 11.47
N ASN A 222 19.75 13.61 12.69
CA ASN A 222 20.53 14.77 13.10
C ASN A 222 22.05 14.51 12.97
N GLN A 223 22.54 13.36 13.44
CA GLN A 223 23.96 13.03 13.35
C GLN A 223 24.46 12.90 11.91
N LEU A 224 23.67 12.23 11.06
CA LEU A 224 23.97 11.97 9.65
C LEU A 224 23.98 13.26 8.82
N THR A 225 22.98 14.12 9.02
CA THR A 225 22.76 15.33 8.19
C THR A 225 23.60 16.53 8.61
N THR A 226 24.08 16.58 9.86
CA THR A 226 24.95 17.68 10.34
C THR A 226 26.42 17.50 9.92
N LEU A 227 26.79 16.29 9.47
CA LEU A 227 28.18 15.90 9.21
C LEU A 227 28.72 16.29 7.84
N LYS A 228 27.89 16.06 6.83
CA LYS A 228 28.23 16.12 5.42
C LYS A 228 27.03 16.75 4.72
N SER A 229 27.26 17.34 3.56
CA SER A 229 26.17 17.78 2.69
C SER A 229 25.32 16.56 2.35
N ALA A 230 24.19 16.43 3.05
CA ALA A 230 23.24 15.36 2.84
C ALA A 230 22.22 15.82 1.80
N HIS A 231 21.89 14.92 0.87
CA HIS A 231 20.81 15.11 -0.08
C HIS A 231 19.61 14.29 0.39
N LEU A 232 18.40 14.76 0.08
CA LEU A 232 17.17 14.06 0.40
C LEU A 232 16.48 13.66 -0.89
N LEU A 233 16.14 12.39 -1.03
CA LEU A 233 15.28 11.87 -2.06
C LEU A 233 13.99 11.41 -1.40
N ILE A 234 12.86 11.90 -1.91
CA ILE A 234 11.52 11.43 -1.55
C ILE A 234 10.98 10.74 -2.79
N ASP A 235 10.67 9.46 -2.68
CA ASP A 235 10.09 8.64 -3.73
C ASP A 235 8.69 8.21 -3.29
N MET A 236 7.68 8.46 -4.12
CA MET A 236 6.28 8.23 -3.78
C MET A 236 5.53 7.56 -4.93
N GLU A 237 4.78 6.51 -4.60
CA GLU A 237 3.85 5.85 -5.50
C GLU A 237 2.41 6.19 -5.10
N ASP A 238 1.56 6.56 -6.07
CA ASP A 238 0.13 6.70 -5.83
C ASP A 238 -0.65 5.38 -6.03
N TYR A 239 -1.94 5.36 -5.69
CA TYR A 239 -2.79 4.17 -5.85
C TYR A 239 -3.01 3.73 -7.31
N ALA A 240 -2.66 4.58 -8.27
CA ALA A 240 -2.69 4.29 -9.69
C ALA A 240 -1.31 3.85 -10.23
N LEU A 241 -0.35 3.59 -9.33
CA LEU A 241 1.03 3.18 -9.63
C LEU A 241 1.84 4.25 -10.37
N ASN A 242 1.47 5.53 -10.22
CA ASN A 242 2.29 6.63 -10.68
C ASN A 242 3.39 6.91 -9.66
N ASN A 243 4.63 6.86 -10.11
CA ASN A 243 5.80 7.17 -9.30
C ASN A 243 6.27 8.60 -9.56
N GLU A 244 6.36 9.40 -8.50
CA GLU A 244 6.96 10.74 -8.51
C GLU A 244 8.06 10.82 -7.47
N TYR A 245 9.12 11.56 -7.80
CA TYR A 245 10.21 11.81 -6.86
C TYR A 245 10.46 13.30 -6.67
N ALA A 246 10.94 13.65 -5.48
CA ALA A 246 11.43 14.98 -5.14
C ALA A 246 12.83 14.86 -4.56
N TYR A 247 13.81 15.43 -5.25
CA TYR A 247 15.20 15.50 -4.82
C TYR A 247 15.52 16.89 -4.27
N TYR A 248 16.07 16.94 -3.06
CA TYR A 248 16.60 18.16 -2.45
C TYR A 248 18.12 18.08 -2.33
N SER A 249 18.80 19.09 -2.88
CA SER A 249 20.27 19.19 -2.87
C SER A 249 20.89 19.45 -1.49
N GLY A 250 20.07 19.43 -0.43
CA GLY A 250 20.46 19.73 0.94
C GLY A 250 19.38 19.27 1.88
N PHE A 251 19.76 18.71 3.02
CA PHE A 251 18.85 18.31 4.08
C PHE A 251 19.60 18.33 5.42
N VAL A 252 19.18 19.18 6.34
CA VAL A 252 19.81 19.32 7.67
C VAL A 252 18.74 19.32 8.75
N VAL A 253 18.85 18.36 9.67
CA VAL A 253 17.98 18.23 10.84
C VAL A 253 18.72 18.76 12.06
N GLY A 254 18.10 19.68 12.80
CA GLY A 254 18.63 20.28 14.03
C GLY A 254 18.70 19.29 15.20
N PRO A 255 19.39 19.65 16.29
CA PRO A 255 19.49 18.79 17.47
C PRO A 255 18.17 18.72 18.27
N GLU A 256 18.10 17.82 19.24
CA GLU A 256 16.90 17.61 20.10
C GLU A 256 16.47 18.91 20.82
N GLN A 257 17.41 19.77 21.20
CA GLN A 257 17.12 21.07 21.85
C GLN A 257 16.34 22.03 20.93
N SER A 258 16.43 21.84 19.61
CA SER A 258 15.65 22.56 18.60
C SER A 258 14.42 21.77 18.12
N TYR A 259 14.04 20.71 18.85
CA TYR A 259 12.97 19.80 18.47
C TYR A 259 13.16 19.16 17.10
N TYR A 260 14.42 18.89 16.72
CA TYR A 260 14.77 18.33 15.41
C TYR A 260 14.21 19.13 14.22
N SER A 261 14.21 20.46 14.32
CA SER A 261 13.78 21.33 13.22
C SER A 261 14.54 21.04 11.93
N ILE A 262 13.83 21.04 10.79
CA ILE A 262 14.49 21.05 9.48
C ILE A 262 15.11 22.44 9.30
N ASN A 263 16.43 22.52 9.48
CA ASN A 263 17.17 23.78 9.46
C ASN A 263 17.38 24.30 8.03
N SER A 264 17.53 23.39 7.07
CA SER A 264 17.69 23.72 5.67
C SER A 264 17.28 22.55 4.80
N VAL A 265 16.59 22.87 3.71
CA VAL A 265 16.48 22.03 2.53
C VAL A 265 17.10 22.77 1.36
N GLY A 266 17.83 22.06 0.49
CA GLY A 266 18.48 22.64 -0.67
C GLY A 266 17.49 23.01 -1.77
N ASN A 267 17.99 23.13 -3.00
CA ASN A 267 17.12 23.31 -4.16
C ASN A 267 16.33 22.03 -4.43
N LEU A 268 15.06 22.19 -4.81
CA LEU A 268 14.20 21.11 -5.25
C LEU A 268 14.46 20.82 -6.73
N HIS A 269 14.57 19.53 -7.05
CA HIS A 269 14.62 18.97 -8.38
C HIS A 269 13.59 17.83 -8.46
N GLY A 270 12.79 17.82 -9.51
CA GLY A 270 11.71 16.85 -9.77
C GLY A 270 11.23 16.98 -11.20
#